data_AF-A0A1H7V8C2-F1
#
_entry.id   AF-A0A1H7V8C2-F1
#
_cell.length_a   1.000
_cell.length_b   1.000
_cell.length_c   1.000
_cell.angle_alpha   90.00
_cell.angle_beta   90.00
_cell.angle_gamma   90.00
#
_symmetry.space_group_name_H-M   'P 1'
#
loop_
_entity.id
_entity.type
_entity.pdbx_description
1 polymer ?
#
loop_
_entity_poly.entity_id
_entity_poly.type
_entity_poly.pdbx_seq_one_letter_code
_entity_poly.pdbx_strand_id
1 'polypeptide(L)' 'MILSEFDTFATREDCMQRLIDELPDHVEEITLPGVGHIPMLENPEIVADALRAHLHKATMDETRSATSPTG' A
#
# COMPACT_ATOMS: atom_id res chain seq x y z
N MET A 1 2.49 -1.92 0.78
CA MET A 1 1.58 -2.78 1.57
C MET A 1 0.38 -1.96 2.02
N ILE A 2 -0.83 -2.52 1.95
CA ILE A 2 -2.06 -1.86 2.39
C ILE A 2 -2.51 -2.49 3.70
N LEU A 3 -2.81 -1.67 4.69
CA LEU A 3 -3.34 -2.03 6.00
C LEU A 3 -4.70 -1.37 6.22
N SER A 4 -5.51 -1.90 7.13
CA SER A 4 -6.78 -1.31 7.53
C SER A 4 -6.69 -0.81 8.98
N GLU A 5 -7.22 0.39 9.23
CA GLU A 5 -7.15 1.05 10.56
C GLU A 5 -7.79 0.20 11.67
N PHE A 6 -8.90 -0.48 11.37
CA PHE A 6 -9.68 -1.25 12.35
C PHE A 6 -9.57 -2.76 12.13
N ASP A 7 -8.50 -3.25 11.51
CA ASP A 7 -8.28 -4.69 11.41
C ASP A 7 -7.97 -5.30 12.78
N THR A 8 -8.94 -6.02 13.32
CA THR A 8 -8.79 -6.77 14.58
C THR A 8 -8.49 -8.27 14.36
N PHE A 9 -8.48 -8.74 13.11
CA PHE A 9 -8.24 -10.15 12.77
C PHE A 9 -6.79 -10.40 12.41
N ALA A 10 -6.21 -9.58 11.54
CA ALA A 10 -4.80 -9.60 11.17
C ALA A 10 -4.12 -8.32 11.68
N THR A 11 -4.05 -8.20 13.00
CA THR A 11 -3.50 -7.02 13.68
C THR A 11 -2.03 -6.80 13.29
N ARG A 12 -1.58 -5.55 13.42
CA ARG A 12 -0.17 -5.21 13.20
C ARG A 12 0.75 -6.00 14.11
N GLU A 13 0.41 -6.05 15.39
CA GLU A 13 1.24 -6.66 16.44
C GLU A 13 1.36 -8.19 16.28
N ASP A 14 0.27 -8.87 15.93
CA ASP A 14 0.25 -10.34 15.92
C ASP A 14 0.60 -10.94 14.55
N CYS A 15 0.32 -10.22 13.46
CA CYS A 15 0.38 -10.77 12.11
C CYS A 15 1.29 -9.97 11.16
N MET A 16 1.12 -8.65 11.08
CA MET A 16 1.73 -7.88 10.00
C MET A 16 3.16 -7.42 10.29
N GLN A 17 3.57 -7.24 11.56
CA GLN A 17 4.88 -6.68 11.89
C GLN A 17 6.04 -7.52 11.35
N ARG A 18 5.94 -8.86 11.42
CA ARG A 18 6.96 -9.75 10.85
C ARG A 18 7.09 -9.60 9.34
N LEU A 19 5.97 -9.45 8.64
CA LEU A 19 5.98 -9.23 7.20
C LEU A 19 6.61 -7.88 6.87
N ILE A 20 6.28 -6.84 7.63
CA ILE A 20 6.86 -5.49 7.49
C ILE A 20 8.38 -5.52 7.65
N ASP A 21 8.87 -6.19 8.69
CA ASP A 21 10.30 -6.28 8.97
C ASP A 21 11.08 -7.03 7.87
N GLU A 22 10.40 -7.88 7.09
CA GLU A 22 10.98 -8.63 5.97
C GLU A 22 10.85 -7.88 4.61
N LEU A 23 10.06 -6.81 4.54
CA LEU A 23 9.88 -6.06 3.30
C LEU A 23 11.09 -5.16 2.99
N PRO A 24 11.45 -4.99 1.71
CA PRO A 24 12.48 -4.03 1.31
C PRO A 24 12.12 -2.57 1.67
N ASP A 25 13.12 -1.75 1.98
CA ASP A 25 12.98 -0.34 2.38
C ASP A 25 12.16 0.55 1.41
N HIS A 26 12.08 0.16 0.14
CA HIS A 26 11.33 0.91 -0.87
C HIS A 26 9.83 0.62 -0.86
N VAL A 27 9.36 -0.32 -0.04
CA VAL A 27 7.95 -0.66 0.07
C VAL A 27 7.25 0.33 0.99
N GLU A 28 6.25 1.02 0.43
CA GLU A 28 5.43 1.97 1.16
C GLU A 28 4.30 1.26 1.93
N GLU A 29 4.08 1.65 3.19
CA GLU A 29 2.93 1.24 3.99
C GLU A 29 1.80 2.28 3.88
N ILE A 30 0.59 1.83 3.56
CA ILE A 30 -0.59 2.68 3.44
C ILE A 30 -1.68 2.12 4.35
N THR A 31 -2.10 2.90 5.35
CA THR A 31 -3.23 2.55 6.22
C THR A 31 -4.51 3.20 5.70
N LEU A 32 -5.52 2.39 5.39
CA LEU A 32 -6.83 2.83 4.96
C LEU A 32 -7.69 3.23 6.17
N PRO A 33 -8.18 4.47 6.23
CA PRO A 33 -9.01 4.92 7.35
C PRO A 33 -10.42 4.35 7.28
N GLY A 34 -11.04 4.13 8.44
CA GLY A 34 -12.47 3.83 8.52
C GLY A 34 -12.89 2.40 8.15
N VAL A 35 -11.95 1.50 7.87
CA VAL A 35 -12.22 0.13 7.42
C VAL A 35 -11.55 -0.91 8.32
N GLY A 36 -12.18 -2.08 8.43
CA GLY A 36 -11.71 -3.25 9.14
C GLY A 36 -11.02 -4.28 8.25
N HIS A 37 -11.09 -5.55 8.65
CA HIS A 37 -10.32 -6.64 8.04
C HIS A 37 -10.60 -6.86 6.55
N ILE A 38 -11.80 -6.55 6.06
CA ILE A 38 -12.17 -6.78 4.65
C ILE A 38 -12.57 -5.44 4.02
N PRO A 39 -11.59 -4.55 3.77
CA PRO A 39 -11.85 -3.17 3.36
C PRO A 39 -12.59 -3.09 2.01
N MET A 40 -12.40 -4.07 1.13
CA MET A 40 -13.09 -4.13 -0.16
C MET A 40 -14.60 -4.35 -0.04
N LEU A 41 -15.07 -5.03 1.01
CA LEU A 41 -16.50 -5.21 1.26
C LEU A 41 -17.12 -4.02 2.00
N GLU A 42 -16.32 -3.34 2.81
CA GLU A 42 -16.77 -2.22 3.65
C GLU A 42 -16.82 -0.91 2.86
N ASN A 43 -15.74 -0.58 2.15
CA ASN A 43 -15.64 0.60 1.31
C ASN A 43 -14.72 0.32 0.10
N PRO A 44 -15.27 -0.17 -1.03
CA PRO A 44 -14.47 -0.51 -2.20
C PRO A 44 -13.82 0.72 -2.86
N GLU A 45 -14.39 1.92 -2.70
CA GLU A 45 -13.87 3.14 -3.30
C GLU A 45 -12.53 3.53 -2.69
N ILE A 46 -12.38 3.44 -1.37
CA ILE A 46 -11.12 3.79 -0.70
C ILE A 46 -9.98 2.86 -1.12
N VAL A 47 -10.29 1.59 -1.36
CA VAL A 47 -9.31 0.62 -1.86
C VAL A 47 -8.94 0.92 -3.32
N ALA A 48 -9.94 1.21 -4.16
CA ALA A 48 -9.71 1.57 -5.55
C ALA A 48 -8.86 2.84 -5.70
N ASP A 49 -9.10 3.84 -4.85
CA ASP A 49 -8.34 5.09 -4.84
C ASP A 49 -6.90 4.88 -4.38
N ALA A 50 -6.69 4.10 -3.32
CA ALA A 50 -5.34 3.74 -2.87
C ALA A 50 -4.55 2.98 -3.94
N LEU A 51 -5.19 2.00 -4.61
CA LEU A 51 -4.57 1.26 -5.71
C LEU A 51 -4.24 2.17 -6.89
N ARG A 52 -5.17 3.06 -7.28
CA ARG A 52 -4.96 4.00 -8.37
C ARG A 52 -3.79 4.94 -8.08
N ALA A 53 -3.71 5.48 -6.87
CA ALA A 53 -2.62 6.35 -6.45
C ALA A 53 -1.26 5.63 -6.50
N HIS A 54 -1.22 4.39 -5.99
CA HIS A 54 0.00 3.57 -6.02
C HIS A 54 0.47 3.26 -7.44
N LEU A 55 -0.44 2.79 -8.31
CA LEU A 55 -0.11 2.46 -9.71
C LEU A 55 0.33 3.70 -10.50
N HIS A 56 -0.31 4.84 -10.26
CA HIS A 56 0.08 6.10 -10.90
C HIS A 56 1.50 6.52 -10.49
N LYS A 57 1.84 6.40 -9.20
CA LYS A 57 3.20 6.68 -8.70
C LYS A 57 4.23 5.73 -9.35
N ALA A 58 3.97 4.43 -9.34
CA ALA A 58 4.88 3.43 -9.89
C ALA A 58 5.17 3.66 -11.38
N THR A 59 4.12 3.90 -12.18
CA THR A 59 4.25 4.12 -13.64
C THR A 59 4.91 5.45 -14.00
N MET A 60 4.72 6.49 -13.20
CA MET A 60 5.41 7.77 -13.38
C MET A 60 6.90 7.69 -13.02
N ASP A 61 7.26 6.98 -11.95
CA ASP A 61 8.67 6.78 -11.57
C ASP A 61 9.45 5.93 -12.59
N GLU A 62 8.80 4.94 -13.22
CA GLU A 62 9.37 4.20 -14.35
C GLU A 62 9.66 5.12 -15.55
N THR A 63 8.73 6.02 -15.86
CA THR A 63 8.87 6.96 -16.99
C THR A 63 9.99 7.97 -16.76
N ARG A 64 10.21 8.40 -15.51
CA ARG A 64 11.32 9.28 -15.11
C ARG A 64 12.67 8.55 -15.14
N SER A 65 12.70 7.28 -14.76
CA SER A 65 13.93 6.48 -14.80
C SER A 65 14.37 6.16 -16.23
N ALA A 66 13.42 5.97 -17.15
CA ALA A 66 13.69 5.68 -18.57
C ALA A 66 14.15 6.90 -19.40
N THR A 67 14.08 8.12 -18.86
CA THR A 67 14.39 9.37 -19.59
C THR A 67 15.67 10.06 -19.12
N SER A 68 16.48 9.42 -18.26
CA SER A 68 17.81 9.95 -17.90
C SER A 68 18.77 9.81 -19.10
N PRO A 69 19.25 10.92 -19.70
CA PRO A 69 20.23 10.84 -20.77
C PRO A 69 21.57 10.46 -20.13
N THR A 70 22.20 9.41 -20.65
CA THR A 70 23.63 9.14 -20.44
C THR A 70 24.44 10.31 -20.98
N GLY A 71 24.80 11.23 -20.10
CA GLY A 71 25.80 12.28 -20.34
C GLY A 71 27.16 11.84 -19.84
#